data_AF-A0A9E2N1I4-F1
#
_entry.id   AF-A0A9E2N1I4-F1
#
_cell.length_a   1.000
_cell.length_b   1.000
_cell.length_c   1.000
_cell.angle_alpha   90.00
_cell.angle_beta   90.00
_cell.angle_gamma   90.00
#
_symmetry.space_group_name_H-M   'P 1'
#
loop_
_entity.id
_entity.type
_entity.pdbx_description
1 polymer ?
#
loop_
_entity_poly.entity_id
_entity_poly.type
_entity_poly.pdbx_seq_one_letter_code
_entity_poly.pdbx_strand_id
1 'polypeptide(L)'
;MKDHVLIGQGDQLLPLPEEEWRKNMAGAADMIAGRLAFMTEDHHRVRDYAVRELPRHGRPMPPGSIAQALGMPEDRVVSLLDDLEKNMTFLFRNARGEVTWAYPVTCDDTPHQVTFGTGERINAA
;
A
#
# COMPACT_ATOMS: atom_id res chain seq x y z
N MET A 1 -25.57 8.13 -12.94
CA MET A 1 -25.88 8.06 -11.48
C MET A 1 -25.50 9.40 -10.88
N LYS A 2 -26.22 9.91 -9.89
CA LYS A 2 -25.74 11.04 -9.09
C LYS A 2 -24.90 10.48 -7.96
N ASP A 3 -23.66 10.95 -7.83
CA ASP A 3 -22.76 10.50 -6.79
C ASP A 3 -23.15 11.19 -5.48
N HIS A 4 -23.44 10.40 -4.45
CA HIS A 4 -23.79 10.89 -3.12
C HIS A 4 -22.69 10.46 -2.14
N VAL A 5 -22.10 11.44 -1.45
CA VAL A 5 -21.17 11.18 -0.35
C VAL A 5 -21.96 11.27 0.96
N LEU A 6 -21.81 10.27 1.82
CA LEU A 6 -22.40 10.26 3.16
C LEU A 6 -21.28 10.39 4.20
N ILE A 7 -21.53 11.11 5.29
CA ILE A 7 -20.64 11.19 6.44
C ILE A 7 -21.28 10.55 7.66
N GLY A 8 -20.48 9.78 8.41
CA GLY A 8 -20.90 9.17 9.67
C GLY A 8 -20.84 10.18 10.81
N GLN A 9 -21.98 10.38 11.48
CA GLN A 9 -22.08 11.19 12.70
C GLN A 9 -22.78 10.37 13.79
N GLY A 10 -21.98 9.73 14.65
CA GLY A 10 -22.49 8.78 15.65
C GLY A 10 -23.08 7.54 14.97
N ASP A 11 -24.38 7.31 15.18
CA ASP A 11 -25.16 6.21 14.60
C ASP A 11 -25.89 6.59 13.29
N GLN A 12 -25.67 7.80 12.77
CA GLN A 12 -26.33 8.30 11.56
C GLN A 12 -25.37 8.45 10.37
N LEU A 13 -25.92 8.23 9.16
CA LEU A 13 -25.28 8.57 7.90
C LEU A 13 -26.01 9.76 7.28
N LEU A 14 -25.33 10.91 7.19
CA LEU A 14 -25.90 12.14 6.66
C LEU A 14 -25.34 12.46 5.28
N PRO A 15 -26.16 12.92 4.32
CA PRO A 15 -25.66 13.31 3.01
C PRO A 15 -24.82 14.58 3.12
N LEU A 16 -23.60 14.52 2.59
CA LEU A 16 -22.72 15.67 2.48
C LEU A 16 -23.11 16.46 1.21
N PRO A 17 -23.43 17.76 1.31
CA PRO A 17 -23.77 18.58 0.16
C PRO A 17 -22.70 18.52 -0.95
N GLU A 18 -23.15 18.54 -2.21
CA GLU A 18 -22.25 18.34 -3.36
C GLU A 18 -21.12 19.36 -3.42
N GLU A 19 -21.44 20.61 -3.14
CA GLU A 19 -20.48 21.72 -3.13
C GLU A 19 -19.41 21.53 -2.05
N GLU A 20 -19.79 21.01 -0.88
CA GLU A 20 -18.91 20.82 0.26
C GLU A 20 -17.92 19.68 0.03
N TRP A 21 -18.40 18.51 -0.42
CA TRP A 21 -17.49 17.39 -0.69
C TRP A 21 -16.60 17.65 -1.91
N ARG A 22 -17.11 18.35 -2.94
CA ARG A 22 -16.27 18.76 -4.08
C ARG A 22 -15.19 19.74 -3.68
N LYS A 23 -15.48 20.69 -2.79
CA LYS A 23 -14.48 21.62 -2.26
C LYS A 23 -13.41 20.89 -1.44
N ASN A 24 -13.81 19.92 -0.61
CA ASN A 24 -12.87 19.07 0.14
C ASN A 24 -12.01 18.20 -0.80
N MET A 25 -12.58 17.74 -1.91
CA MET A 25 -11.87 16.96 -2.93
C MET A 25 -10.95 17.80 -3.82
N ALA A 26 -11.26 19.08 -4.04
CA ALA A 26 -10.54 19.94 -4.96
C ALA A 26 -9.04 20.09 -4.62
N GLY A 27 -8.66 19.92 -3.34
CA GLY A 27 -7.26 19.92 -2.90
C GLY A 27 -6.72 18.54 -2.51
N ALA A 28 -7.55 17.50 -2.46
CA ALA A 28 -7.14 16.18 -2.01
C ALA A 28 -6.19 15.51 -3.02
N ALA A 29 -6.45 15.67 -4.32
CA ALA A 29 -5.58 15.13 -5.36
C ALA A 29 -4.17 15.74 -5.28
N ASP A 30 -4.06 17.06 -5.17
CA ASP A 30 -2.77 17.76 -5.06
C ASP A 30 -2.05 17.43 -3.75
N MET A 31 -2.79 17.30 -2.64
CA MET A 31 -2.22 16.88 -1.35
C MET A 31 -1.65 15.46 -1.42
N ILE A 32 -2.38 14.52 -2.04
CA ILE A 32 -1.92 13.15 -2.24
C ILE A 32 -0.71 13.14 -3.19
N ALA A 33 -0.78 13.86 -4.31
CA ALA A 33 0.32 13.98 -5.26
C ALA A 33 1.59 14.53 -4.59
N GLY A 34 1.45 15.58 -3.76
CA GLY A 34 2.57 16.14 -2.99
C GLY A 34 3.17 15.14 -2.01
N ARG A 35 2.35 14.34 -1.33
CA ARG A 35 2.82 13.27 -0.44
C ARG A 35 3.53 12.13 -1.18
N LEU A 36 3.13 11.86 -2.42
CA LEU A 36 3.71 10.80 -3.25
C LEU A 36 4.85 11.27 -4.16
N ALA A 37 5.17 12.58 -4.16
CA ALA A 37 6.15 13.17 -5.06
C ALA A 37 7.58 12.63 -4.90
N PHE A 38 7.90 11.97 -3.78
CA PHE A 38 9.19 11.30 -3.57
C PHE A 38 9.33 10.00 -4.39
N MET A 39 8.21 9.40 -4.81
CA MET A 39 8.20 8.13 -5.51
C MET A 39 8.66 8.29 -6.96
N THR A 40 9.83 7.74 -7.25
CA THR A 40 10.28 7.53 -8.63
C THR A 40 9.66 6.27 -9.24
N GLU A 41 9.89 6.03 -10.53
CA GLU A 41 9.48 4.78 -11.19
C GLU A 41 10.01 3.53 -10.45
N ASP A 42 11.24 3.56 -9.93
CA ASP A 42 11.79 2.44 -9.15
C ASP A 42 11.02 2.20 -7.85
N HIS A 43 10.54 3.25 -7.18
CA HIS A 43 9.71 3.10 -5.97
C HIS A 43 8.41 2.38 -6.30
N HIS A 44 7.78 2.74 -7.42
CA HIS A 44 6.59 2.06 -7.90
C HIS A 44 6.88 0.59 -8.23
N ARG A 45 7.99 0.30 -8.92
CA ARG A 45 8.37 -1.08 -9.26
C ARG A 45 8.59 -1.94 -8.01
N VAL A 46 9.29 -1.44 -6.99
CA VAL A 46 9.51 -2.16 -5.73
C VAL A 46 8.20 -2.37 -4.98
N ARG A 47 7.39 -1.32 -4.81
CA ARG A 47 6.09 -1.40 -4.14
C ARG A 47 5.15 -2.38 -4.83
N ASP A 48 4.97 -2.23 -6.14
CA ASP A 48 3.99 -3.02 -6.89
C ASP A 48 4.40 -4.50 -6.94
N TYR A 49 5.71 -4.78 -6.97
CA TYR A 49 6.23 -6.14 -6.82
C TYR A 49 5.92 -6.72 -5.44
N ALA A 50 6.19 -5.99 -4.36
CA ALA A 50 5.92 -6.46 -3.00
C ALA A 50 4.42 -6.75 -2.80
N VAL A 51 3.53 -5.85 -3.21
CA VAL A 51 2.07 -6.02 -3.13
C VAL A 51 1.60 -7.25 -3.91
N ARG A 52 2.18 -7.49 -5.09
CA ARG A 52 1.78 -8.60 -5.98
C ARG A 52 2.29 -9.95 -5.51
N GLU A 53 3.54 -10.03 -5.05
CA GLU A 53 4.18 -11.32 -4.76
C GLU A 53 4.05 -11.75 -3.30
N LEU A 54 3.82 -10.83 -2.35
CA LEU A 54 3.63 -11.20 -0.94
C LEU A 54 2.44 -12.17 -0.75
N PRO A 55 1.27 -12.00 -1.40
CA PRO A 55 0.19 -13.00 -1.38
C PRO A 55 0.56 -14.37 -1.93
N ARG A 56 1.44 -14.43 -2.93
CA ARG A 56 1.84 -15.67 -3.60
C ARG A 56 2.85 -16.45 -2.78
N HIS A 57 3.75 -15.74 -2.11
CA HIS A 57 4.79 -16.35 -1.29
C HIS A 57 4.29 -16.67 0.12
N GLY A 58 3.40 -15.86 0.68
CA GLY A 58 2.85 -16.06 2.03
C GLY A 58 3.91 -16.03 3.13
N ARG A 59 5.07 -15.42 2.88
CA ARG A 59 6.22 -15.36 3.80
C ARG A 59 7.01 -14.06 3.62
N PRO A 60 7.79 -13.64 4.64
CA PRO A 60 8.62 -12.45 4.54
C PRO A 60 9.52 -12.47 3.30
N MET A 61 9.63 -11.32 2.62
CA MET A 61 10.33 -11.17 1.36
C MET A 61 11.67 -10.44 1.55
N PRO A 62 12.84 -11.11 1.37
CA PRO A 62 14.14 -10.49 1.53
C PRO A 62 14.45 -9.48 0.41
N PRO A 63 15.18 -8.38 0.68
CA PRO A 63 15.59 -7.41 -0.34
C PRO A 63 16.29 -8.03 -1.55
N GLY A 64 17.22 -8.97 -1.33
CA GLY A 64 17.90 -9.68 -2.41
C GLY A 64 16.95 -10.45 -3.36
N SER A 65 15.80 -10.94 -2.87
CA SER A 65 14.82 -11.63 -3.72
C SER A 65 14.09 -10.64 -4.65
N ILE A 66 13.74 -9.45 -4.13
CA ILE A 66 13.15 -8.35 -4.88
C ILE A 66 14.16 -7.83 -5.92
N ALA A 67 15.41 -7.64 -5.50
CA ALA A 67 16.51 -7.17 -6.34
C ALA A 67 16.73 -8.10 -7.53
N GLN A 68 16.80 -9.41 -7.28
CA GLN A 68 16.92 -10.43 -8.32
C GLN A 68 15.72 -10.38 -9.30
N ALA A 69 14.50 -10.28 -8.79
CA ALA A 69 13.30 -10.29 -9.63
C ALA A 69 13.14 -9.01 -10.48
N LEU A 70 13.58 -7.87 -9.97
CA LEU A 70 13.49 -6.58 -10.67
C LEU A 70 14.73 -6.24 -11.51
N GLY A 71 15.78 -7.08 -11.44
CA GLY A 71 17.06 -6.82 -12.10
C GLY A 71 17.76 -5.57 -11.57
N MET A 72 17.62 -5.30 -10.27
CA MET A 72 18.18 -4.13 -9.59
C MET A 72 19.32 -4.53 -8.65
N PRO A 73 20.29 -3.64 -8.39
CA PRO A 73 21.24 -3.81 -7.29
C PRO A 73 20.51 -3.92 -5.94
N GLU A 74 20.96 -4.81 -5.05
CA GLU A 74 20.30 -5.03 -3.75
C GLU A 74 20.39 -3.80 -2.83
N ASP A 75 21.52 -3.10 -2.82
CA ASP A 75 21.70 -1.83 -2.12
C ASP A 75 20.71 -0.76 -2.58
N ARG A 76 20.42 -0.71 -3.89
CA ARG A 76 19.40 0.16 -4.46
C ARG A 76 18.01 -0.21 -3.95
N VAL A 77 17.67 -1.50 -3.92
CA VAL A 77 16.38 -1.97 -3.38
C VAL A 77 16.25 -1.64 -1.90
N VAL A 78 17.30 -1.85 -1.09
CA VAL A 78 17.29 -1.49 0.33
C VAL A 78 17.01 0.00 0.51
N SER A 79 17.70 0.87 -0.24
CA SER A 79 17.46 2.32 -0.18
C SER A 79 16.02 2.71 -0.56
N LEU A 80 15.45 2.07 -1.59
CA LEU A 80 14.06 2.31 -2.00
C LEU A 80 13.06 1.82 -0.94
N LEU A 81 13.34 0.68 -0.31
CA LEU A 81 12.53 0.15 0.79
C LEU A 81 12.60 1.08 2.02
N ASP A 82 13.76 1.65 2.31
CA ASP A 82 13.92 2.65 3.38
C ASP A 82 13.05 3.89 3.12
N ASP A 83 13.06 4.40 1.89
CA ASP A 83 12.24 5.55 1.49
C ASP A 83 10.73 5.22 1.55
N LEU A 84 10.34 4.04 1.08
CA LEU A 84 8.93 3.59 1.11
C LEU A 84 8.40 3.38 2.53
N GLU A 85 9.19 2.77 3.41
CA GLU A 85 8.81 2.53 4.80
C GLU A 85 8.70 3.85 5.60
N LYS A 86 9.65 4.78 5.39
CA LYS A 86 9.70 6.08 6.08
C LYS A 86 8.53 7.00 5.71
N ASN A 87 8.09 7.00 4.45
CA ASN A 87 7.08 7.94 3.95
C ASN A 87 5.62 7.45 4.07
N MET A 88 5.39 6.47 4.96
CA MET A 88 4.09 5.98 5.43
C MET A 88 3.30 5.05 4.49
N THR A 89 3.09 3.82 4.99
CA THR A 89 1.99 2.85 4.71
C THR A 89 1.94 2.10 3.38
N PHE A 90 3.04 2.02 2.62
CA PHE A 90 3.08 1.07 1.51
C PHE A 90 3.58 -0.31 1.91
N LEU A 91 4.56 -0.37 2.81
CA LEU A 91 5.16 -1.61 3.27
C LEU A 91 5.83 -1.44 4.64
N PHE A 92 6.05 -2.55 5.34
CA PHE A 92 6.80 -2.65 6.59
C PHE A 92 7.73 -3.86 6.54
N ARG A 93 8.90 -3.71 7.17
CA ARG A 93 9.91 -4.77 7.24
C ARG A 93 10.07 -5.28 8.67
N ASN A 94 10.34 -6.58 8.80
CA ASN A 94 10.71 -7.16 10.09
C ASN A 94 12.15 -6.79 10.49
N ALA A 95 12.59 -7.26 11.67
CA ALA A 95 13.95 -7.01 12.18
C ALA A 95 15.10 -7.55 11.30
N ARG A 96 14.80 -8.43 10.34
CA ARG A 96 15.76 -8.93 9.34
C ARG A 96 15.77 -8.10 8.05
N GLY A 97 14.98 -7.02 7.99
CA GLY A 97 14.83 -6.19 6.79
C GLY A 97 13.97 -6.82 5.69
N GLU A 98 13.23 -7.89 6.00
CA GLU A 98 12.35 -8.57 5.04
C GLU A 98 10.96 -7.91 5.05
N VAL A 99 10.37 -7.70 3.88
CA VAL A 99 9.02 -7.14 3.77
C VAL A 99 8.00 -8.18 4.28
N THR A 100 7.26 -7.85 5.35
CA THR A 100 6.19 -8.72 5.89
C THR A 100 4.80 -8.18 5.61
N TRP A 101 4.69 -6.89 5.35
CA TRP A 101 3.45 -6.20 5.04
C TRP A 101 3.64 -5.31 3.82
N ALA A 102 2.67 -5.33 2.91
CA ALA A 102 2.53 -4.36 1.84
C ALA A 102 1.03 -4.09 1.62
N TYR A 103 0.58 -2.85 1.78
CA TYR A 103 -0.86 -2.54 1.79
C TYR A 103 -1.56 -3.10 0.54
N PRO A 104 -2.66 -3.88 0.68
CA PRO A 104 -3.45 -4.12 1.90
C PRO A 104 -3.17 -5.47 2.62
N VAL A 105 -2.06 -6.16 2.32
CA VAL A 105 -1.82 -7.56 2.71
C VAL A 105 -0.59 -7.73 3.60
N THR A 106 -0.62 -8.72 4.48
CA THR A 106 0.52 -9.10 5.34
C THR A 106 0.69 -10.62 5.39
N CYS A 107 1.94 -11.09 5.46
CA CYS A 107 2.22 -12.49 5.78
C CYS A 107 2.19 -12.77 7.28
N ASP A 108 2.08 -11.75 8.12
CA ASP A 108 1.89 -11.89 9.55
C ASP A 108 0.44 -12.31 9.86
N ASP A 109 0.23 -13.03 10.96
CA ASP A 109 -1.11 -13.50 11.33
C ASP A 109 -2.02 -12.34 11.74
N THR A 110 -3.20 -12.26 11.12
CA THR A 110 -4.27 -11.36 11.53
C THR A 110 -5.61 -12.10 11.56
N PRO A 111 -6.63 -11.58 12.27
CA PRO A 111 -7.98 -12.16 12.26
C PRO A 111 -8.69 -12.05 10.90
N HIS A 112 -8.13 -11.29 9.95
CA HIS A 112 -8.75 -10.95 8.69
C HIS A 112 -8.05 -11.68 7.55
N GLN A 113 -8.76 -12.56 6.88
CA GLN A 113 -8.23 -13.29 5.73
C GLN A 113 -8.89 -12.86 4.44
N VAL A 114 -8.08 -12.79 3.41
CA VAL A 114 -8.49 -12.44 2.04
C VAL A 114 -8.07 -13.54 1.08
N THR A 115 -8.96 -13.80 0.13
CA THR A 115 -8.71 -14.70 -1.00
C THR A 115 -8.80 -13.85 -2.26
N PHE A 116 -7.73 -13.81 -3.04
CA PHE A 116 -7.69 -13.12 -4.31
C PHE A 116 -8.50 -13.88 -5.36
N GLY A 117 -9.02 -13.19 -6.38
CA GLY A 117 -9.75 -13.84 -7.48
C GLY A 117 -8.93 -14.88 -8.25
N THR A 118 -7.60 -14.82 -8.13
CA THR A 118 -6.62 -15.76 -8.68
C THR A 118 -6.32 -16.97 -7.77
N GLY A 119 -6.86 -17.01 -6.55
CA GLY A 119 -6.82 -18.15 -5.64
C GLY A 119 -5.81 -18.05 -4.49
N GLU A 120 -4.88 -17.09 -4.51
CA GLU A 120 -3.95 -16.84 -3.40
C GLU A 120 -4.72 -16.41 -2.14
N ARG A 121 -4.28 -16.91 -0.97
CA ARG A 121 -4.86 -16.57 0.33
C ARG A 121 -3.77 -15.99 1.23
N ILE A 122 -4.09 -14.85 1.84
CA ILE A 122 -3.19 -14.14 2.75
C ILE A 122 -4.01 -13.37 3.79
N ASN A 123 -3.34 -12.81 4.79
CA ASN A 123 -3.98 -11.97 5.80
C ASN A 123 -4.09 -10.52 5.28
N ALA A 124 -5.20 -9.86 5.62
CA ALA A 124 -5.37 -8.43 5.47
C ALA A 124 -4.73 -7.73 6.67
N ALA A 125 -4.19 -6.54 6.43
CA ALA A 125 -3.41 -5.79 7.41
C ALA A 125 -4.09 -4.50 7.88
#